data_AF-A0A1M6G5V8-F1
#
_entry.id   AF-A0A1M6G5V8-F1
#
_cell.length_a   1.000
_cell.length_b   1.000
_cell.length_c   1.000
_cell.angle_alpha   90.00
_cell.angle_beta   90.00
_cell.angle_gamma   90.00
#
_symmetry.space_group_name_H-M   'P 1'
#
loop_
_entity.id
_entity.type
_entity.pdbx_description
1 polymer ?
#
loop_
_entity_poly.entity_id
_entity_poly.type
_entity_poly.pdbx_seq_one_letter_code
_entity_poly.pdbx_strand_id
1 'polypeptide(L)'
;MSRKIKISDLHQDDKNFNKHTERGMALLEKSIEKVGVIESITVSSDDKIISGNARHEVMGRKFDGVEPIVIETDGTRPVIFKRTDIQSDTKQFHEAALLANTVAKKNIDLDLSLIEEVAVEEYGIEIEELGVEQTVWDTDFNLDDYFDNKGGNEKPIDGEIREIVLQYDKETFESVSNVLAEISKRFSLENNKSASVLKLIEIYNDSRRSGES
;
A
#
# COMPACT_ATOMS: atom_id res chain seq x y z
N MET A 1 33.98 22.35 4.74
CA MET A 1 33.01 22.64 3.67
C MET A 1 32.01 21.50 3.69
N SER A 2 30.70 21.76 3.70
CA SER A 2 29.71 20.71 3.51
C SER A 2 29.97 20.05 2.15
N ARG A 3 29.97 18.72 2.11
CA ARG A 3 30.05 17.97 0.86
C ARG A 3 28.86 18.39 0.00
N LYS A 4 29.11 18.87 -1.21
CA LYS A 4 28.04 19.14 -2.19
C LYS A 4 27.55 17.80 -2.70
N ILE A 5 26.45 17.32 -2.14
CA ILE A 5 25.76 16.10 -2.57
C ILE A 5 24.72 16.53 -3.62
N LYS A 6 24.53 15.73 -4.67
CA LYS A 6 23.37 15.85 -5.55
C LYS A 6 22.33 14.80 -5.18
N ILE A 7 21.07 15.05 -5.52
CA ILE A 7 20.02 14.03 -5.37
C ILE A 7 20.42 12.75 -6.12
N SER A 8 20.99 12.87 -7.32
CA SER A 8 21.49 11.74 -8.10
C SER A 8 22.63 10.95 -7.46
N ASP A 9 23.27 11.46 -6.41
CA ASP A 9 24.36 10.76 -5.71
C ASP A 9 23.82 9.82 -4.61
N LEU A 10 22.52 9.88 -4.29
CA LEU A 10 21.86 8.98 -3.34
C LEU A 10 21.37 7.71 -4.04
N HIS A 11 21.43 6.58 -3.35
CA HIS A 11 21.13 5.27 -3.93
C HIS A 11 19.75 4.77 -3.51
N GLN A 12 18.90 4.43 -4.48
CA GLN A 12 17.67 3.66 -4.20
C GLN A 12 18.02 2.35 -3.48
N ASP A 13 17.09 1.89 -2.65
CA ASP A 13 17.20 0.55 -2.09
C ASP A 13 16.75 -0.51 -3.10
N ASP A 14 17.67 -1.38 -3.49
CA ASP A 14 17.42 -2.51 -4.38
C ASP A 14 16.54 -3.57 -3.73
N LYS A 15 16.43 -3.57 -2.39
CA LYS A 15 15.50 -4.38 -1.60
C LYS A 15 14.34 -3.56 -1.00
N ASN A 16 13.94 -2.48 -1.67
CA ASN A 16 12.81 -1.64 -1.22
C ASN A 16 11.49 -2.44 -1.14
N PHE A 17 10.96 -2.60 0.07
CA PHE A 17 9.75 -3.38 0.35
C PHE A 17 8.44 -2.81 -0.20
N ASN A 18 8.45 -1.60 -0.76
CA ASN A 18 7.26 -0.99 -1.37
C ASN A 18 7.46 -0.84 -2.89
N LYS A 19 6.71 -1.59 -3.68
CA LYS A 19 6.72 -1.53 -5.15
C LYS A 19 6.24 -0.21 -5.71
N HIS A 20 5.51 0.55 -4.89
CA HIS A 20 4.79 1.75 -5.30
C HIS A 20 3.63 1.41 -6.25
N THR A 21 2.63 2.29 -6.32
CA THR A 21 1.58 2.16 -7.34
C THR A 21 1.75 3.25 -8.39
N GLU A 22 1.42 2.97 -9.65
CA GLU A 22 1.46 3.98 -10.72
C GLU A 22 0.61 5.21 -10.36
N ARG A 23 -0.59 4.98 -9.82
CA ARG A 23 -1.48 6.04 -9.35
C ARG A 23 -0.85 6.85 -8.20
N GLY A 24 -0.19 6.18 -7.27
CA GLY A 24 0.51 6.80 -6.15
C GLY A 24 1.68 7.67 -6.63
N MET A 25 2.46 7.18 -7.58
CA MET A 25 3.56 7.93 -8.21
C MET A 25 3.07 9.16 -8.95
N ALA A 26 2.01 9.04 -9.76
CA ALA A 26 1.40 10.18 -10.44
C ALA A 26 0.84 11.21 -9.45
N LEU A 27 0.23 10.76 -8.35
CA LEU A 27 -0.28 11.65 -7.31
C LEU A 27 0.86 12.35 -6.55
N LEU A 28 1.98 11.67 -6.30
CA LEU A 28 3.17 12.24 -5.67
C LEU A 28 3.79 13.34 -6.56
N GLU A 29 3.94 13.07 -7.85
CA GLU A 29 4.41 14.05 -8.83
C GLU A 29 3.54 15.31 -8.84
N LYS A 30 2.22 15.15 -8.92
CA LYS A 30 1.25 16.25 -8.82
C LYS A 30 1.32 16.97 -7.46
N SER A 31 1.57 16.25 -6.38
CA SER A 31 1.71 16.84 -5.05
C SER A 31 2.90 17.80 -5.01
N ILE A 32 4.07 17.35 -5.48
CA ILE A 32 5.28 18.17 -5.50
C ILE A 32 5.09 19.41 -6.39
N GLU A 33 4.43 19.28 -7.53
CA GLU A 33 4.12 20.44 -8.39
C GLU A 33 3.19 21.44 -7.71
N LYS A 34 2.19 20.94 -6.97
CA LYS A 34 1.12 21.78 -6.45
C LYS A 34 1.49 22.50 -5.16
N VAL A 35 2.18 21.82 -4.25
CA VAL A 35 2.46 22.35 -2.90
C VAL A 35 3.94 22.24 -2.52
N GLY A 36 4.80 21.79 -3.44
CA GLY A 36 6.22 21.56 -3.17
C GLY A 36 6.46 20.27 -2.39
N VAL A 37 7.71 20.09 -1.96
CA VAL A 37 8.10 18.97 -1.10
C VAL A 37 7.50 19.19 0.30
N ILE A 38 6.74 18.20 0.78
CA ILE A 38 6.14 18.20 2.12
C ILE A 38 7.00 17.39 3.09
N GLU A 39 7.43 16.20 2.68
CA GLU A 39 8.13 15.24 3.54
C GLU A 39 9.53 14.91 3.00
N SER A 40 10.50 14.75 3.90
CA SER A 40 11.91 14.47 3.58
C SER A 40 12.22 12.99 3.36
N ILE A 41 13.22 12.72 2.51
CA ILE A 41 13.82 11.38 2.41
C ILE A 41 14.76 11.12 3.59
N THR A 42 14.91 9.85 3.98
CA THR A 42 15.89 9.41 4.98
C THR A 42 16.86 8.44 4.31
N VAL A 43 18.16 8.65 4.52
CA VAL A 43 19.23 7.80 3.99
C VAL A 43 20.05 7.20 5.14
N SER A 44 20.65 6.05 4.88
CA SER A 44 21.66 5.43 5.73
C SER A 44 22.97 6.20 5.70
N SER A 45 23.90 5.83 6.57
CA SER A 45 25.24 6.45 6.65
C SER A 45 26.10 6.29 5.38
N ASP A 46 25.72 5.34 4.51
CA ASP A 46 26.32 5.06 3.21
C ASP A 46 25.45 5.54 2.04
N ASP A 47 24.62 6.56 2.27
CA ASP A 47 23.83 7.27 1.26
C ASP A 47 22.74 6.42 0.55
N LYS A 48 22.33 5.30 1.15
CA LYS A 48 21.24 4.43 0.64
C LYS A 48 19.89 4.83 1.23
N ILE A 49 18.84 4.89 0.42
CA ILE A 49 17.52 5.39 0.84
C ILE A 49 16.83 4.37 1.76
N ILE A 50 16.61 4.75 3.02
CA ILE A 50 15.82 3.97 3.99
C ILE A 50 14.32 4.26 3.80
N SER A 51 13.97 5.55 3.61
CA SER A 51 12.58 5.98 3.46
C SER A 51 12.45 7.07 2.42
N GLY A 52 11.42 6.94 1.59
CA GLY A 52 11.12 7.89 0.53
C GLY A 52 11.71 7.52 -0.83
N ASN A 53 11.84 6.23 -1.16
CA ASN A 53 12.26 5.75 -2.48
C ASN A 53 11.47 6.43 -3.63
N ALA A 54 10.14 6.37 -3.60
CA ALA A 54 9.27 7.12 -4.52
C ALA A 54 9.56 8.63 -4.60
N ARG A 55 9.81 9.27 -3.45
CA ARG A 55 10.09 10.72 -3.38
C ARG A 55 11.43 11.04 -4.02
N HIS A 56 12.45 10.25 -3.73
CA HIS A 56 13.76 10.39 -4.36
C HIS A 56 13.66 10.26 -5.88
N GLU A 57 12.91 9.28 -6.41
CA GLU A 57 12.71 9.14 -7.86
C GLU A 57 12.10 10.40 -8.47
N VAL A 58 10.98 10.89 -7.92
CA VAL A 58 10.31 12.09 -8.44
C VAL A 58 11.18 13.33 -8.26
N MET A 59 11.88 13.46 -7.13
CA MET A 59 12.80 14.57 -6.86
C MET A 59 13.98 14.58 -7.83
N GLY A 60 14.56 13.41 -8.14
CA GLY A 60 15.65 13.28 -9.10
C GLY A 60 15.25 13.78 -10.49
N ARG A 61 13.99 13.60 -10.90
CA ARG A 61 13.45 14.17 -12.13
C ARG A 61 13.19 15.68 -12.05
N LYS A 62 12.60 16.15 -10.96
CA LYS A 62 12.10 17.54 -10.85
C LYS A 62 13.13 18.56 -10.38
N PHE A 63 14.14 18.12 -9.65
CA PHE A 63 15.14 18.98 -9.00
C PHE A 63 16.56 18.63 -9.47
N ASP A 64 16.70 18.14 -10.71
CA ASP A 64 18.02 17.89 -11.29
C ASP A 64 18.87 19.17 -11.27
N GLY A 65 20.14 19.03 -10.88
CA GLY A 65 21.06 20.15 -10.69
C GLY A 65 20.78 21.06 -9.48
N VAL A 66 19.74 20.81 -8.69
CA VAL A 66 19.46 21.55 -7.44
C VAL A 66 20.14 20.83 -6.27
N GLU A 67 20.94 21.58 -5.51
CA GLU A 67 21.60 21.07 -4.30
C GLU A 67 20.55 20.80 -3.19
N PRO A 68 20.40 19.56 -2.71
CA PRO A 68 19.50 19.23 -1.61
C PRO A 68 20.02 19.78 -0.28
N ILE A 69 19.09 20.05 0.64
CA ILE A 69 19.42 20.35 2.03
C ILE A 69 19.62 19.02 2.75
N VAL A 70 20.86 18.73 3.15
CA VAL A 70 21.22 17.52 3.88
C VAL A 70 21.47 17.85 5.36
N ILE A 71 20.83 17.10 6.24
CA ILE A 71 21.01 17.20 7.70
C ILE A 71 21.45 15.82 8.18
N GLU A 72 22.72 15.70 8.60
CA GLU A 72 23.22 14.49 9.26
C GLU A 72 22.69 14.42 10.70
N THR A 73 22.14 13.27 11.06
CA THR A 73 21.55 12.99 12.37
C THR A 73 21.75 11.52 12.74
N ASP A 74 21.83 11.24 14.03
CA ASP A 74 21.90 9.88 14.60
C ASP A 74 20.52 9.38 15.10
N GLY A 75 19.47 10.17 14.86
CA GLY A 75 18.10 9.84 15.29
C GLY A 75 17.80 10.11 16.77
N THR A 76 18.76 10.62 17.56
CA THR A 76 18.56 10.88 18.99
C THR A 76 17.80 12.18 19.28
N ARG A 77 17.62 13.03 18.26
CA ARG A 77 16.92 14.32 18.35
C ARG A 77 15.98 14.54 17.15
N PRO A 78 14.83 15.19 17.36
CA PRO A 78 13.89 15.45 16.28
C PRO A 78 14.43 16.51 15.30
N VAL A 79 14.20 16.29 14.00
CA VAL A 79 14.43 17.28 12.94
C VAL A 79 13.08 17.83 12.49
N ILE A 80 12.88 19.14 12.58
CA ILE A 80 11.61 19.81 12.27
C ILE A 80 11.71 20.57 10.95
N PHE A 81 10.83 20.24 10.01
CA PHE A 81 10.75 20.88 8.70
C PHE A 81 9.71 22.00 8.74
N LYS A 82 10.17 23.25 8.71
CA LYS A 82 9.30 24.43 8.71
C LYS A 82 9.20 25.03 7.30
N ARG A 83 8.01 24.95 6.70
CA ARG A 83 7.67 25.67 5.46
C ARG A 83 7.34 27.13 5.79
N THR A 84 8.25 28.04 5.47
CA THR A 84 8.06 29.48 5.73
C THR A 84 7.10 30.15 4.75
N ASP A 85 6.78 29.48 3.65
CA ASP A 85 5.91 29.95 2.56
C ASP A 85 4.45 29.51 2.70
N ILE A 86 4.14 28.54 3.57
CA ILE A 86 2.78 28.05 3.81
C ILE A 86 2.28 28.51 5.18
N GLN A 87 1.25 29.36 5.19
CA GLN A 87 0.54 29.77 6.40
C GLN A 87 -0.62 28.83 6.72
N SER A 88 -0.90 28.58 8.01
CA SER A 88 -2.06 27.79 8.46
C SER A 88 -3.38 28.38 7.96
N ASP A 89 -4.42 27.54 7.91
CA ASP A 89 -5.79 27.94 7.58
C ASP A 89 -5.95 28.53 6.17
N THR A 90 -4.98 28.28 5.30
CA THR A 90 -5.04 28.59 3.88
C THR A 90 -5.44 27.36 3.07
N LYS A 91 -5.96 27.58 1.85
CA LYS A 91 -6.23 26.48 0.91
C LYS A 91 -4.99 25.61 0.67
N GLN A 92 -3.82 26.23 0.46
CA GLN A 92 -2.58 25.51 0.20
C GLN A 92 -2.16 24.65 1.40
N PHE A 93 -2.34 25.13 2.63
CA PHE A 93 -2.11 24.35 3.85
C PHE A 93 -2.97 23.08 3.90
N HIS A 94 -4.27 23.20 3.69
CA HIS A 94 -5.17 22.04 3.70
C HIS A 94 -4.90 21.08 2.53
N GLU A 95 -4.54 21.61 1.35
CA GLU A 95 -4.14 20.77 0.22
C GLU A 95 -2.84 20.00 0.52
N ALA A 96 -1.84 20.64 1.12
CA ALA A 96 -0.60 19.98 1.54
C ALA A 96 -0.87 18.90 2.61
N ALA A 97 -1.69 19.19 3.61
CA ALA A 97 -2.04 18.23 4.66
C ALA A 97 -2.78 16.99 4.11
N LEU A 98 -3.70 17.18 3.16
CA LEU A 98 -4.39 16.07 2.50
C LEU A 98 -3.44 15.26 1.62
N LEU A 99 -2.59 15.94 0.84
CA LEU A 99 -1.66 15.29 -0.07
C LEU A 99 -0.61 14.45 0.68
N ALA A 100 -0.09 14.93 1.83
CA ALA A 100 0.84 14.17 2.66
C ALA A 100 0.30 12.77 3.00
N ASN A 101 -0.97 12.69 3.42
CA ASN A 101 -1.59 11.43 3.82
C ASN A 101 -2.09 10.60 2.62
N THR A 102 -2.68 11.25 1.62
CA THR A 102 -3.30 10.54 0.49
C THR A 102 -2.28 10.00 -0.48
N VAL A 103 -1.15 10.68 -0.70
CA VAL A 103 -0.02 10.15 -1.48
C VAL A 103 0.49 8.89 -0.82
N ALA A 104 0.84 8.94 0.48
CA ALA A 104 1.32 7.77 1.22
C ALA A 104 0.35 6.60 1.10
N LYS A 105 -0.94 6.81 1.43
CA LYS A 105 -1.97 5.77 1.34
C LYS A 105 -2.14 5.16 -0.06
N LYS A 106 -2.02 5.97 -1.11
CA LYS A 106 -2.19 5.50 -2.49
C LYS A 106 -0.93 4.89 -3.07
N ASN A 107 0.24 5.17 -2.49
CA ASN A 107 1.53 4.74 -3.02
C ASN A 107 2.15 3.55 -2.26
N ILE A 108 1.41 2.96 -1.32
CA ILE A 108 1.84 1.74 -0.65
C ILE A 108 1.30 0.55 -1.44
N ASP A 109 2.23 -0.28 -1.92
CA ASP A 109 2.03 -1.62 -2.47
C ASP A 109 3.20 -2.48 -1.99
N LEU A 110 3.00 -3.17 -0.87
CA LEU A 110 4.07 -3.91 -0.21
C LEU A 110 4.43 -5.17 -1.00
N ASP A 111 5.73 -5.40 -1.20
CA ASP A 111 6.24 -6.63 -1.76
C ASP A 111 6.33 -7.72 -0.70
N LEU A 112 5.21 -8.41 -0.45
CA LEU A 112 5.15 -9.44 0.59
C LEU A 112 6.14 -10.59 0.34
N SER A 113 6.41 -10.94 -0.93
CA SER A 113 7.42 -11.95 -1.27
C SER A 113 8.82 -11.51 -0.86
N LEU A 114 9.18 -10.25 -1.15
CA LEU A 114 10.48 -9.71 -0.78
C LEU A 114 10.61 -9.49 0.73
N ILE A 115 9.52 -9.11 1.40
CA ILE A 115 9.47 -9.00 2.87
C ILE A 115 9.73 -10.38 3.49
N GLU A 116 9.07 -11.44 3.00
CA GLU A 116 9.31 -12.80 3.48
C GLU A 116 10.78 -13.22 3.25
N GLU A 117 11.26 -13.14 2.00
CA GLU A 117 12.62 -13.55 1.63
C GLU A 117 13.71 -12.80 2.41
N VAL A 118 13.57 -11.48 2.52
CA VAL A 118 14.63 -10.64 3.09
C VAL A 118 14.39 -10.38 4.57
N ALA A 119 13.23 -9.84 4.94
CA ALA A 119 13.00 -9.46 6.33
C ALA A 119 12.90 -10.70 7.23
N VAL A 120 12.09 -11.69 6.85
CA VAL A 120 11.83 -12.88 7.68
C VAL A 120 12.96 -13.91 7.52
N GLU A 121 13.21 -14.42 6.31
CA GLU A 121 14.14 -15.53 6.11
C GLU A 121 15.63 -15.12 6.26
N GLU A 122 16.05 -14.00 5.69
CA GLU A 122 17.46 -13.55 5.74
C GLU A 122 17.80 -12.88 7.09
N TYR A 123 16.90 -12.04 7.62
CA TYR A 123 17.18 -11.23 8.81
C TYR A 123 16.43 -11.63 10.08
N GLY A 124 15.47 -12.56 10.02
CA GLY A 124 14.72 -13.01 11.20
C GLY A 124 13.88 -11.90 11.85
N ILE A 125 13.34 -10.99 11.05
CA ILE A 125 12.54 -9.86 11.52
C ILE A 125 11.10 -10.32 11.79
N GLU A 126 10.60 -10.01 13.00
CA GLU A 126 9.20 -10.18 13.39
C GLU A 126 8.35 -9.05 12.74
N ILE A 127 7.83 -9.31 11.54
CA ILE A 127 7.18 -8.28 10.70
C ILE A 127 5.83 -7.79 11.27
N GLU A 128 5.17 -8.59 12.10
CA GLU A 128 3.93 -8.25 12.80
C GLU A 128 4.15 -7.11 13.80
N GLU A 129 5.28 -7.11 14.50
CA GLU A 129 5.64 -6.01 15.41
C GLU A 129 5.90 -4.69 14.66
N LEU A 130 6.23 -4.78 13.37
CA LEU A 130 6.41 -3.63 12.48
C LEU A 130 5.11 -3.20 11.79
N GLY A 131 3.98 -3.83 12.12
CA GLY A 131 2.66 -3.51 11.57
C GLY A 131 2.43 -4.03 10.16
N VAL A 132 3.23 -5.00 9.69
CA VAL A 132 2.93 -5.75 8.47
C VAL A 132 1.88 -6.79 8.82
N GLU A 133 0.67 -6.63 8.29
CA GLU A 133 -0.38 -7.64 8.42
C GLU A 133 -0.01 -8.83 7.53
N GLN A 134 0.44 -9.94 8.12
CA GLN A 134 0.50 -11.20 7.39
C GLN A 134 -0.92 -11.59 6.98
N THR A 135 -1.11 -11.83 5.69
CA THR A 135 -2.21 -12.69 5.25
C THR A 135 -1.78 -14.11 5.60
N VAL A 136 -2.10 -14.55 6.82
CA VAL A 136 -1.83 -15.92 7.26
C VAL A 136 -2.65 -16.82 6.34
N TRP A 137 -1.97 -17.53 5.44
CA TRP A 137 -2.53 -18.67 4.75
C TRP A 137 -2.57 -19.80 5.77
N ASP A 138 -3.55 -19.76 6.66
CA ASP A 138 -3.78 -20.87 7.56
C ASP A 138 -4.24 -22.05 6.71
N THR A 139 -3.30 -22.93 6.37
CA THR A 139 -3.58 -24.16 5.64
C THR A 139 -4.46 -25.11 6.45
N ASP A 140 -4.55 -24.89 7.76
CA ASP A 140 -5.44 -25.58 8.68
C ASP A 140 -6.70 -24.74 9.00
N PHE A 141 -6.98 -23.67 8.21
CA PHE A 141 -8.15 -22.82 8.39
C PHE A 141 -9.42 -23.65 8.29
N ASN A 142 -9.98 -23.95 9.45
CA ASN A 142 -11.25 -24.63 9.54
C ASN A 142 -12.38 -23.60 9.49
N LEU A 143 -13.11 -23.62 8.39
CA LEU A 143 -14.26 -22.75 8.16
C LEU A 143 -15.32 -22.93 9.24
N ASP A 144 -15.50 -24.15 9.75
CA ASP A 144 -16.48 -24.44 10.80
C ASP A 144 -16.05 -23.80 12.13
N ASP A 145 -14.76 -23.90 12.50
CA ASP A 145 -14.22 -23.24 13.69
C ASP A 145 -14.27 -21.71 13.58
N TYR A 146 -14.13 -21.15 12.38
CA TYR A 146 -14.26 -19.70 12.14
C TYR A 146 -15.66 -19.19 12.47
N PHE A 147 -16.70 -19.87 12.00
CA PHE A 147 -18.08 -19.48 12.28
C PHE A 147 -18.50 -19.82 13.71
N ASP A 148 -18.02 -20.93 14.28
CA ASP A 148 -18.34 -21.37 15.63
C ASP A 148 -17.72 -20.46 16.71
N ASN A 149 -16.49 -19.99 16.51
CA ASN A 149 -15.79 -19.11 17.46
C ASN A 149 -16.20 -17.64 17.36
N LYS A 150 -16.85 -17.18 16.28
CA LYS A 150 -17.43 -15.82 16.21
C LYS A 150 -18.68 -15.62 17.07
N GLY A 151 -19.15 -16.67 17.76
CA GLY A 151 -20.07 -16.55 18.89
C GLY A 151 -21.39 -15.87 18.55
N GLY A 152 -22.33 -16.59 17.93
CA GLY A 152 -23.77 -16.55 18.22
C GLY A 152 -24.58 -15.24 18.22
N ASN A 153 -24.01 -14.06 17.98
CA ASN A 153 -24.70 -12.76 18.13
C ASN A 153 -24.83 -11.94 16.85
N GLU A 154 -24.33 -12.44 15.72
CA GLU A 154 -24.73 -11.95 14.40
C GLU A 154 -25.46 -13.08 13.65
N LYS A 155 -26.57 -13.57 14.22
CA LYS A 155 -27.57 -14.19 13.35
C LYS A 155 -27.94 -13.15 12.30
N PRO A 156 -28.02 -13.53 11.00
CA PRO A 156 -28.36 -12.59 9.94
C PRO A 156 -29.62 -11.82 10.32
N ILE A 157 -29.46 -10.52 10.59
CA ILE A 157 -30.59 -9.62 10.66
C ILE A 157 -30.95 -9.38 9.20
N ASP A 158 -32.01 -10.04 8.77
CA ASP A 158 -32.82 -9.68 7.60
C ASP A 158 -32.04 -9.15 6.38
N GLY A 159 -31.49 -10.06 5.57
CA GLY A 159 -31.13 -9.77 4.17
C GLY A 159 -29.80 -9.06 3.88
N GLU A 160 -29.03 -8.59 4.87
CA GLU A 160 -27.73 -7.97 4.63
C GLU A 160 -26.57 -8.97 4.76
N ILE A 161 -25.85 -9.22 3.66
CA ILE A 161 -24.64 -10.05 3.65
C ILE A 161 -23.50 -9.25 4.30
N ARG A 162 -23.10 -9.66 5.51
CA ARG A 162 -22.06 -8.98 6.31
C ARG A 162 -20.64 -9.46 6.02
N GLU A 163 -20.49 -10.73 5.63
CA GLU A 163 -19.20 -11.36 5.41
C GLU A 163 -19.33 -12.46 4.34
N ILE A 164 -18.34 -12.56 3.46
CA ILE A 164 -18.27 -13.60 2.44
C ILE A 164 -16.87 -14.22 2.49
N VAL A 165 -16.82 -15.53 2.73
CA VAL A 165 -15.59 -16.31 2.75
C VAL A 165 -15.58 -17.21 1.52
N LEU A 166 -14.48 -17.19 0.75
CA LEU A 166 -14.25 -18.08 -0.38
C LEU A 166 -13.12 -19.03 -0.04
N GLN A 167 -13.42 -20.32 -0.06
CA GLN A 167 -12.44 -21.38 0.12
C GLN A 167 -12.01 -21.92 -1.25
N TYR A 168 -10.70 -22.02 -1.45
CA TYR A 168 -10.08 -22.58 -2.64
C TYR A 168 -8.69 -23.10 -2.27
N ASP A 169 -8.12 -23.99 -3.07
CA ASP A 169 -6.78 -24.50 -2.84
C ASP A 169 -5.70 -23.53 -3.39
N LYS A 170 -4.45 -23.75 -2.97
CA LYS A 170 -3.32 -22.91 -3.38
C LYS A 170 -3.11 -22.91 -4.91
N GLU A 171 -3.38 -24.03 -5.58
CA GLU A 171 -3.19 -24.18 -7.02
C GLU A 171 -4.21 -23.36 -7.83
N THR A 172 -5.40 -23.14 -7.26
CA THR A 172 -6.50 -22.42 -7.89
C THR A 172 -6.56 -20.94 -7.51
N PHE A 173 -5.78 -20.47 -6.53
CA PHE A 173 -5.77 -19.07 -6.08
C PHE A 173 -5.65 -18.06 -7.23
N GLU A 174 -4.66 -18.24 -8.11
CA GLU A 174 -4.43 -17.35 -9.25
C GLU A 174 -5.63 -17.36 -10.20
N SER A 175 -6.21 -18.53 -10.47
CA SER A 175 -7.38 -18.64 -11.33
C SER A 175 -8.61 -17.96 -10.71
N VAL A 176 -8.86 -18.18 -9.41
CA VAL A 176 -9.97 -17.57 -8.68
C VAL A 176 -9.82 -16.06 -8.62
N SER A 177 -8.61 -15.57 -8.31
CA SER A 177 -8.31 -14.14 -8.26
C SER A 177 -8.51 -13.46 -9.62
N ASN A 178 -8.07 -14.10 -10.70
CA ASN A 178 -8.27 -13.60 -12.06
C ASN A 178 -9.75 -13.56 -12.44
N VAL A 179 -10.52 -14.61 -12.12
CA VAL A 179 -11.98 -14.63 -12.36
C VAL A 179 -12.68 -13.50 -11.60
N LEU A 180 -12.33 -13.29 -10.33
CA LEU A 180 -12.91 -12.20 -9.54
C LEU A 180 -12.53 -10.82 -10.12
N ALA A 181 -11.30 -10.64 -10.59
CA ALA A 181 -10.87 -9.41 -11.25
C ALA A 181 -11.62 -9.17 -12.57
N GLU A 182 -11.83 -10.21 -13.38
CA GLU A 182 -12.59 -10.14 -14.63
C GLU A 182 -14.06 -9.80 -14.39
N ILE A 183 -14.71 -10.44 -13.42
CA ILE A 183 -16.08 -10.11 -13.00
C ILE A 183 -16.13 -8.67 -12.53
N SER A 184 -15.18 -8.27 -11.70
CA SER A 184 -15.09 -6.91 -11.17
C SER A 184 -15.01 -5.88 -12.30
N LYS A 185 -14.20 -6.12 -13.32
CA LYS A 185 -14.07 -5.24 -14.49
C LYS A 185 -15.32 -5.25 -15.35
N ARG A 186 -15.86 -6.44 -15.65
CA ARG A 186 -17.05 -6.62 -16.50
C ARG A 186 -18.29 -5.92 -15.96
N PHE A 187 -18.43 -5.86 -14.64
CA PHE A 187 -19.58 -5.25 -13.97
C PHE A 187 -19.28 -3.91 -13.29
N SER A 188 -18.11 -3.33 -13.54
CA SER A 188 -17.69 -2.04 -12.96
C SER A 188 -17.68 -2.01 -11.42
N LEU A 189 -17.23 -3.11 -10.80
CA LEU A 189 -17.18 -3.33 -9.34
C LEU A 189 -15.77 -3.22 -8.75
N GLU A 190 -14.81 -2.64 -9.46
CA GLU A 190 -13.35 -2.61 -9.17
C GLU A 190 -12.96 -2.14 -7.76
N ASN A 191 -13.84 -1.40 -7.07
CA ASN A 191 -13.61 -0.91 -5.70
C ASN A 191 -14.41 -1.67 -4.62
N ASN A 192 -15.12 -2.74 -4.98
CA ASN A 192 -15.98 -3.49 -4.08
C ASN A 192 -15.83 -5.01 -4.32
N LYS A 193 -14.81 -5.60 -3.68
CA LYS A 193 -14.53 -7.04 -3.76
C LYS A 193 -15.73 -7.90 -3.36
N SER A 194 -16.48 -7.51 -2.33
CA SER A 194 -17.68 -8.23 -1.90
C SER A 194 -18.75 -8.27 -3.00
N ALA A 195 -18.96 -7.16 -3.73
CA ALA A 195 -19.89 -7.14 -4.85
C ALA A 195 -19.46 -8.07 -6.00
N SER A 196 -18.15 -8.19 -6.26
CA SER A 196 -17.63 -9.13 -7.26
C SER A 196 -17.91 -10.59 -6.87
N VAL A 197 -17.80 -10.92 -5.58
CA VAL A 197 -18.13 -12.27 -5.10
C VAL A 197 -19.65 -12.53 -5.14
N LEU A 198 -20.48 -11.58 -4.74
CA LEU A 198 -21.94 -11.71 -4.89
C LEU A 198 -22.34 -11.91 -6.34
N LYS A 199 -21.68 -11.20 -7.26
CA LYS A 199 -21.95 -11.35 -8.69
C LYS A 199 -21.54 -12.71 -9.23
N LEU A 200 -20.44 -13.28 -8.73
CA LEU A 200 -20.05 -14.66 -9.03
C LEU A 200 -21.14 -15.66 -8.58
N ILE A 201 -21.71 -15.48 -7.39
CA ILE A 201 -22.80 -16.33 -6.86
C ILE A 201 -24.06 -16.22 -7.74
N GLU A 202 -24.45 -15.01 -8.16
CA GLU A 202 -25.57 -14.80 -9.10
C GLU A 202 -25.36 -15.55 -10.41
N ILE A 203 -24.18 -15.40 -11.04
CA ILE A 203 -23.83 -16.07 -12.30
C ILE A 203 -23.92 -17.59 -12.14
N TYR A 204 -23.38 -18.12 -11.03
CA TYR A 204 -23.45 -19.55 -10.74
C TYR A 204 -24.90 -20.05 -10.63
N ASN A 205 -25.75 -19.35 -9.88
CA ASN A 205 -27.15 -19.73 -9.69
C ASN A 205 -27.96 -19.68 -10.99
N ASP A 206 -27.73 -18.66 -11.83
CA ASP A 206 -28.38 -18.53 -13.13
C ASP A 206 -27.95 -19.64 -14.09
N SER A 207 -26.68 -20.06 -14.04
CA SER A 207 -26.16 -21.17 -14.85
C SER A 207 -26.76 -22.52 -14.46
N ARG A 208 -27.06 -22.76 -13.18
CA ARG A 208 -27.71 -24.00 -12.73
C ARG A 208 -29.18 -24.07 -13.14
N ARG A 209 -29.89 -22.94 -13.06
CA ARG A 209 -31.29 -22.84 -13.49
C ARG A 209 -31.49 -23.05 -14.99
N SER A 210 -30.48 -22.73 -15.80
CA SER A 210 -30.50 -22.90 -17.25
C SER A 210 -30.00 -24.27 -17.73
N GLY A 211 -29.49 -25.11 -16.83
CA GLY A 211 -29.10 -26.51 -17.11
C GLY A 211 -30.15 -27.56 -16.72
N GLU A 212 -31.26 -27.16 -16.10
CA GLU A 212 -32.39 -28.03 -15.71
C GLU A 212 -33.54 -28.05 -16.75
N SER A 213 -33.34 -27.47 -17.93
CA SER A 213 -34.30 -27.43 -19.06
C SER A 213 -33.92 -28.35 -20.21
#